data_AF-A0A942IMN7-F1
#
_entry.id   AF-A0A942IMN7-F1
#
_cell.length_a   1.000
_cell.length_b   1.000
_cell.length_c   1.000
_cell.angle_alpha   90.00
_cell.angle_beta   90.00
_cell.angle_gamma   90.00
#
_symmetry.space_group_name_H-M   'P 1'
#
loop_
_entity.id
_entity.type
_entity.pdbx_description
1 polymer ?
#
loop_
_entity_poly.entity_id
_entity_poly.type
_entity_poly.pdbx_seq_one_letter_code
_entity_poly.pdbx_strand_id
1 'polypeptide(L)'
;MLKNEIEDISLSCVRNGKVLFYLKVSKTGTMTRIGFGRETASEVKLEMKDKAQGLYNEVCAQIPEEFSRLILTPQKIAENETEYAMVLGGGAFKKNENGEMVRELVNGIRISHQQFNGYKHPLMPAVEQIFKHAERISNPYYFDAVINHAFQTKSNVMNGSAIISGPIAFSERQHIIQDFSAYLKETGQFNSIVKGAADRIYTDENGKKYKLEKQMKNLQTNLFLAPVTGSEHTQENQHKSDIRYEKRKPSGNAIADKVVGFFSSISVVMFILMLAIIIYLTFYL
;
A
#
# COMPACT_ATOMS: atom_id res chain seq x y z
N MET A 1 -8.52 -26.15 6.78
CA MET A 1 -8.44 -25.87 5.33
C MET A 1 -6.98 -25.88 4.92
N LEU A 2 -6.66 -26.49 3.77
CA LEU A 2 -5.35 -26.43 3.16
C LEU A 2 -5.16 -25.08 2.45
N LYS A 3 -3.93 -24.59 2.35
CA LYS A 3 -3.65 -23.27 1.76
C LYS A 3 -4.10 -23.13 0.28
N ASN A 4 -4.09 -24.22 -0.48
CA ASN A 4 -4.56 -24.24 -1.88
C ASN A 4 -6.10 -24.20 -2.02
N GLU A 5 -6.84 -24.46 -0.94
CA GLU A 5 -8.31 -24.38 -0.88
C GLU A 5 -8.81 -22.96 -0.57
N ILE A 6 -7.90 -22.03 -0.26
CA ILE A 6 -8.23 -20.63 0.00
C ILE A 6 -8.73 -20.00 -1.31
N GLU A 7 -9.94 -19.48 -1.30
CA GLU A 7 -10.55 -18.78 -2.43
C GLU A 7 -10.62 -17.27 -2.18
N ASP A 8 -10.74 -16.85 -0.92
CA ASP A 8 -10.77 -15.44 -0.51
C ASP A 8 -9.93 -15.20 0.74
N ILE A 9 -9.26 -14.04 0.80
CA ILE A 9 -8.52 -13.57 1.97
C ILE A 9 -9.08 -12.20 2.36
N SER A 10 -9.48 -12.02 3.61
CA SER A 10 -9.86 -10.72 4.17
C SER A 10 -8.93 -10.37 5.33
N LEU A 11 -8.32 -9.19 5.28
CA LEU A 11 -7.48 -8.60 6.32
C LEU A 11 -8.19 -7.36 6.83
N SER A 12 -8.44 -7.26 8.13
CA SER A 12 -9.06 -6.08 8.75
C SER A 12 -8.31 -5.65 10.00
N CYS A 13 -8.00 -4.35 10.10
CA CYS A 13 -7.54 -3.68 11.29
C CYS A 13 -8.61 -2.70 11.73
N VAL A 14 -9.14 -2.86 12.94
CA VAL A 14 -10.21 -2.04 13.49
C VAL A 14 -9.76 -1.49 14.85
N ARG A 15 -10.07 -0.22 15.14
CA ARG A 15 -9.88 0.37 16.46
C ARG A 15 -11.15 1.14 16.84
N ASN A 16 -11.71 0.86 18.01
CA ASN A 16 -12.92 1.52 18.50
C ASN A 16 -14.07 1.54 17.48
N GLY A 17 -14.29 0.40 16.81
CA GLY A 17 -15.31 0.26 15.76
C GLY A 17 -14.99 0.94 14.44
N LYS A 18 -13.88 1.67 14.32
CA LYS A 18 -13.46 2.32 13.06
C LYS A 18 -12.50 1.42 12.29
N VAL A 19 -12.81 1.22 11.00
CA VAL A 19 -11.93 0.49 10.08
C VAL A 19 -10.73 1.35 9.73
N LEU A 20 -9.56 0.91 10.17
CA LEU A 20 -8.26 1.54 9.91
C LEU A 20 -7.66 1.02 8.61
N PHE A 21 -7.81 -0.29 8.40
CA PHE A 21 -7.41 -0.97 7.18
C PHE A 21 -8.36 -2.13 6.92
N TYR A 22 -8.81 -2.26 5.68
CA TYR A 22 -9.46 -3.45 5.17
C TYR A 22 -8.90 -3.76 3.79
N LEU A 23 -8.60 -5.03 3.56
CA LEU A 23 -8.31 -5.59 2.27
C LEU A 23 -9.02 -6.94 2.15
N LYS A 24 -9.90 -7.08 1.17
CA LYS A 24 -10.37 -8.38 0.71
C LYS A 24 -9.84 -8.62 -0.68
N VAL A 25 -9.30 -9.81 -0.93
CA VAL A 25 -8.89 -10.27 -2.25
C VAL A 25 -9.38 -11.68 -2.51
N SER A 26 -9.82 -11.93 -3.75
CA SER A 26 -10.24 -13.25 -4.20
C SER A 26 -9.26 -13.84 -5.22
N LYS A 27 -9.24 -15.17 -5.28
CA LYS A 27 -8.56 -15.96 -6.31
C LYS A 27 -9.18 -15.83 -7.70
N THR A 28 -10.28 -15.09 -7.82
CA THR A 28 -10.86 -14.66 -9.11
C THR A 28 -10.39 -13.27 -9.52
N GLY A 29 -9.54 -12.63 -8.72
CA GLY A 29 -8.98 -11.31 -9.02
C GLY A 29 -9.87 -10.14 -8.61
N THR A 30 -10.86 -10.35 -7.74
CA THR A 30 -11.60 -9.23 -7.11
C THR A 30 -10.84 -8.69 -5.92
N MET A 31 -10.96 -7.39 -5.67
CA MET A 31 -10.36 -6.72 -4.52
C MET A 31 -11.31 -5.68 -3.95
N THR A 32 -11.34 -5.56 -2.63
CA THR A 32 -11.93 -4.44 -1.90
C THR A 32 -10.90 -3.88 -0.93
N ARG A 33 -10.72 -2.56 -0.91
CA ARG A 33 -9.71 -1.87 -0.09
C ARG A 33 -10.34 -0.65 0.59
N ILE A 34 -10.16 -0.53 1.91
CA ILE A 34 -10.68 0.60 2.73
C ILE A 34 -9.64 1.01 3.77
N GLY A 35 -9.46 2.31 4.01
CA GLY A 35 -8.48 2.83 4.96
C GLY A 35 -7.04 2.71 4.43
N PHE A 36 -6.10 3.52 4.90
CA PHE A 36 -4.69 3.39 4.46
C PHE A 36 -3.72 3.12 5.59
N GLY A 37 -4.11 3.19 6.86
CA GLY A 37 -3.14 3.14 7.94
C GLY A 37 -3.77 2.80 9.27
N ARG A 38 -2.92 2.58 10.28
CA ARG A 38 -3.30 2.05 11.59
C ARG A 38 -3.67 3.11 12.62
N GLU A 39 -3.79 4.36 12.18
CA GLU A 39 -4.02 5.52 13.05
C GLU A 39 -5.19 6.37 12.57
N THR A 40 -5.29 6.57 11.25
CA THR A 40 -6.36 7.35 10.63
C THR A 40 -7.34 6.45 9.89
N ALA A 41 -8.60 6.48 10.29
CA ALA A 41 -9.67 5.88 9.51
C ALA A 41 -9.87 6.68 8.23
N SER A 42 -9.98 6.00 7.09
CA SER A 42 -10.43 6.61 5.84
C SER A 42 -11.58 5.80 5.29
N GLU A 43 -12.64 6.50 4.92
CA GLU A 43 -13.84 5.89 4.37
C GLU A 43 -13.79 5.75 2.85
N VAL A 44 -12.64 6.08 2.21
CA VAL A 44 -12.46 5.80 0.78
C VAL A 44 -12.41 4.29 0.59
N LYS A 45 -13.37 3.78 -0.17
CA LYS A 45 -13.47 2.39 -0.55
C LYS A 45 -13.16 2.26 -2.03
N LEU A 46 -12.24 1.35 -2.34
CA LEU A 46 -11.92 0.92 -3.70
C LEU A 46 -12.39 -0.52 -3.86
N GLU A 47 -13.21 -0.78 -4.88
CA GLU A 47 -13.51 -2.11 -5.38
C GLU A 47 -12.95 -2.27 -6.78
N MET A 48 -12.32 -3.41 -7.07
CA MET A 48 -11.82 -3.74 -8.41
C MET A 48 -12.19 -5.17 -8.76
N LYS A 49 -12.61 -5.41 -10.00
CA LYS A 49 -12.83 -6.77 -10.55
C LYS A 49 -11.72 -7.17 -11.52
N ASP A 50 -11.41 -8.46 -11.52
CA ASP A 50 -10.56 -9.17 -12.49
C ASP A 50 -9.13 -8.62 -12.67
N LYS A 51 -8.60 -7.94 -11.65
CA LYS A 51 -7.29 -7.27 -11.70
C LYS A 51 -6.39 -7.54 -10.50
N ALA A 52 -6.90 -8.24 -9.49
CA ALA A 52 -6.20 -8.46 -8.23
C ALA A 52 -5.64 -9.89 -8.07
N GLN A 53 -5.56 -10.69 -9.14
CA GLN A 53 -5.06 -12.07 -9.03
C GLN A 53 -3.61 -12.11 -8.53
N GLY A 54 -2.76 -11.23 -9.07
CA GLY A 54 -1.38 -11.08 -8.61
C GLY A 54 -1.32 -10.70 -7.12
N LEU A 55 -2.19 -9.78 -6.69
CA LEU A 55 -2.28 -9.36 -5.29
C LEU A 55 -2.73 -10.51 -4.39
N TYR A 56 -3.74 -11.28 -4.79
CA TYR A 56 -4.16 -12.48 -4.08
C TYR A 56 -2.99 -13.47 -3.93
N ASN A 57 -2.26 -13.76 -5.01
CA ASN A 57 -1.13 -14.68 -4.96
C ASN A 57 -0.03 -14.20 -4.01
N GLU A 58 0.31 -12.90 -4.05
CA GLU A 58 1.31 -12.30 -3.16
C GLU A 58 0.88 -12.35 -1.68
N VAL A 59 -0.37 -11.98 -1.36
CA VAL A 59 -0.89 -12.07 0.01
C VAL A 59 -0.93 -13.52 0.48
N CYS A 60 -1.48 -14.42 -0.34
CA CYS A 60 -1.60 -15.84 -0.02
C CYS A 60 -0.22 -16.44 0.28
N ALA A 61 0.82 -16.09 -0.49
CA ALA A 61 2.18 -16.55 -0.25
C ALA A 61 2.69 -16.19 1.16
N GLN A 62 2.32 -15.03 1.71
CA GLN A 62 2.73 -14.59 3.06
C GLN A 62 1.99 -15.31 4.20
N ILE A 63 0.89 -16.00 3.93
CA ILE A 63 0.10 -16.67 4.96
C ILE A 63 0.79 -17.97 5.40
N PRO A 64 1.19 -18.11 6.67
CA PRO A 64 1.70 -19.37 7.18
C PRO A 64 0.65 -20.49 7.10
N GLU A 65 1.07 -21.71 6.79
CA GLU A 65 0.18 -22.88 6.65
C GLU A 65 -0.61 -23.15 7.93
N GLU A 66 -0.02 -22.89 9.10
CA GLU A 66 -0.69 -23.01 10.38
C GLU A 66 -1.92 -22.10 10.48
N PHE A 67 -1.89 -20.90 9.90
CA PHE A 67 -3.01 -19.95 9.98
C PHE A 67 -4.20 -20.40 9.13
N SER A 68 -3.98 -21.16 8.04
CA SER A 68 -5.08 -21.75 7.26
C SER A 68 -5.79 -22.89 7.98
N ARG A 69 -5.24 -23.36 9.10
CA ARG A 69 -5.80 -24.46 9.91
C ARG A 69 -6.48 -23.98 11.19
N LEU A 70 -6.23 -22.74 11.61
CA LEU A 70 -6.89 -22.14 12.77
C LEU A 70 -8.37 -21.91 12.48
N ILE A 71 -9.23 -22.42 13.36
CA ILE A 71 -10.68 -22.15 13.30
C ILE A 71 -10.90 -20.73 13.80
N LEU A 72 -11.59 -19.92 13.00
CA LEU A 72 -11.90 -18.56 13.38
C LEU A 72 -13.06 -18.55 14.37
N THR A 73 -12.79 -18.25 15.63
CA THR A 73 -13.83 -18.10 16.66
C THR A 73 -14.36 -16.67 16.70
N PRO A 74 -15.68 -16.46 16.84
CA PRO A 74 -16.24 -15.15 17.14
C PRO A 74 -15.63 -14.61 18.44
N GLN A 75 -15.17 -13.36 18.43
CA GLN A 75 -14.69 -12.67 19.62
C GLN A 75 -15.38 -11.32 19.70
N LYS A 76 -15.84 -10.96 20.91
CA LYS A 76 -16.39 -9.63 21.18
C LYS A 76 -15.21 -8.66 21.32
N ILE A 77 -15.22 -7.60 20.53
CA ILE A 77 -14.19 -6.55 20.59
C ILE A 77 -14.45 -5.73 21.86
N ALA A 78 -13.46 -5.59 22.74
CA ALA A 78 -13.60 -4.67 23.86
C ALA A 78 -13.35 -3.22 23.40
N GLU A 79 -13.89 -2.26 24.16
CA GLU A 79 -13.61 -0.84 23.92
C GLU A 79 -12.11 -0.55 24.12
N ASN A 80 -11.53 0.34 23.30
CA ASN A 80 -10.11 0.73 23.32
C ASN A 80 -9.13 -0.37 22.85
N GLU A 81 -9.61 -1.39 22.15
CA GLU A 81 -8.77 -2.40 21.51
C GLU A 81 -8.50 -2.08 20.04
N THR A 82 -7.28 -2.40 19.60
CA THR A 82 -6.99 -2.58 18.18
C THR A 82 -7.11 -4.06 17.86
N GLU A 83 -7.99 -4.39 16.94
CA GLU A 83 -8.17 -5.75 16.45
C GLU A 83 -7.53 -5.92 15.09
N TYR A 84 -6.76 -6.99 14.94
CA TYR A 84 -6.32 -7.50 13.66
C TYR A 84 -7.06 -8.82 13.39
N ALA A 85 -7.78 -8.91 12.28
CA ALA A 85 -8.39 -10.14 11.83
C ALA A 85 -7.92 -10.50 10.42
N MET A 86 -7.55 -11.75 10.24
CA MET A 86 -7.34 -12.37 8.95
C MET A 86 -8.33 -13.52 8.81
N VAL A 87 -9.19 -13.43 7.81
CA VAL A 87 -10.24 -14.40 7.51
C VAL A 87 -9.94 -15.04 6.15
N LEU A 88 -9.92 -16.37 6.14
CA LEU A 88 -9.60 -17.19 4.98
C LEU A 88 -10.85 -17.98 4.61
N GLY A 89 -11.43 -17.65 3.47
CA GLY A 89 -12.63 -18.30 2.94
C GLY A 89 -12.26 -19.34 1.89
N GLY A 90 -12.88 -20.51 1.95
CA GLY A 90 -12.77 -21.56 0.95
C GLY A 90 -14.07 -22.34 0.78
N GLY A 91 -14.07 -23.28 -0.17
CA GLY A 91 -15.23 -24.09 -0.49
C GLY A 91 -16.37 -23.32 -1.18
N ALA A 92 -17.53 -23.97 -1.28
CA ALA A 92 -18.70 -23.41 -1.92
C ALA A 92 -19.32 -22.29 -1.06
N PHE A 93 -20.08 -21.40 -1.70
CA PHE A 93 -20.95 -20.50 -0.96
C PHE A 93 -22.21 -21.23 -0.49
N LYS A 94 -22.61 -21.04 0.76
CA LYS A 94 -23.86 -21.55 1.34
C LYS A 94 -24.63 -20.40 1.99
N LYS A 95 -25.95 -20.50 2.08
CA LYS A 95 -26.74 -19.54 2.86
C LYS A 95 -26.58 -19.85 4.35
N ASN A 96 -26.30 -18.83 5.16
CA ASN A 96 -26.39 -18.93 6.61
C ASN A 96 -27.86 -18.89 7.08
N GLU A 97 -28.06 -18.98 8.40
CA GLU A 97 -29.40 -18.96 9.03
C GLU A 97 -30.18 -17.67 8.73
N ASN A 98 -29.49 -16.57 8.41
CA ASN A 98 -30.08 -15.28 8.05
C ASN A 98 -30.30 -15.13 6.53
N GLY A 99 -30.03 -16.16 5.73
CA GLY A 99 -30.18 -16.15 4.28
C GLY A 99 -29.03 -15.49 3.51
N GLU A 100 -27.96 -15.08 4.20
CA GLU A 100 -26.78 -14.44 3.62
C GLU A 100 -25.83 -15.50 3.04
N MET A 101 -25.26 -15.24 1.86
CA MET A 101 -24.27 -16.13 1.26
C MET A 101 -22.94 -16.01 2.00
N VAL A 102 -22.51 -17.09 2.64
CA VAL A 102 -21.23 -17.20 3.35
C VAL A 102 -20.38 -18.33 2.73
N ARG A 103 -19.07 -18.29 2.93
CA ARG A 103 -18.19 -19.40 2.56
C ARG A 103 -18.41 -20.57 3.51
N GLU A 104 -18.43 -21.78 2.97
CA GLU A 104 -18.58 -23.02 3.74
C GLU A 104 -17.40 -23.25 4.70
N LEU A 105 -16.18 -22.93 4.27
CA LEU A 105 -14.98 -23.07 5.08
C LEU A 105 -14.46 -21.68 5.44
N VAL A 106 -14.39 -21.39 6.74
CA VAL A 106 -13.88 -20.13 7.26
C VAL A 106 -12.86 -20.42 8.35
N ASN A 107 -11.59 -20.17 8.03
CA ASN A 107 -10.47 -20.28 8.95
C ASN A 107 -9.77 -18.93 9.08
N GLY A 108 -8.82 -18.82 9.99
CA GLY A 108 -7.99 -17.63 10.12
C GLY A 108 -7.67 -17.30 11.57
N ILE A 109 -7.32 -16.04 11.81
CA ILE A 109 -6.85 -15.57 13.10
C ILE A 109 -7.44 -14.20 13.41
N ARG A 110 -7.79 -14.01 14.68
CA ARG A 110 -8.25 -12.74 15.24
C ARG A 110 -7.43 -12.46 16.48
N ILE A 111 -6.79 -11.30 16.53
CA ILE A 111 -5.95 -10.87 17.65
C ILE A 111 -6.38 -9.47 18.07
N SER A 112 -6.87 -9.35 19.29
CA SER A 112 -7.05 -8.06 19.96
C SER A 112 -5.78 -7.67 20.71
N HIS A 113 -5.43 -6.38 20.64
CA HIS A 113 -4.35 -5.79 21.43
C HIS A 113 -4.85 -4.54 22.14
N GLN A 114 -4.70 -4.55 23.47
CA GLN A 114 -4.90 -3.39 24.33
C GLN A 114 -3.56 -2.63 24.42
N GLN A 115 -3.56 -1.33 24.14
CA GLN A 115 -2.32 -0.55 24.18
C GLN A 115 -1.73 -0.43 25.60
N PHE A 116 -2.54 -0.58 26.65
CA PHE A 116 -2.16 -0.25 28.03
C PHE A 116 -1.45 -1.37 28.80
N ASN A 117 -1.64 -2.64 28.43
CA ASN A 117 -1.13 -3.77 29.21
C ASN A 117 0.17 -4.37 28.67
N GLY A 118 0.69 -3.86 27.54
CA GLY A 118 1.97 -4.27 26.96
C GLY A 118 2.01 -5.71 26.42
N TYR A 119 0.95 -6.50 26.65
CA TYR A 119 0.86 -7.87 26.17
C TYR A 119 0.71 -7.89 24.65
N LYS A 120 1.69 -8.49 23.98
CA LYS A 120 1.63 -8.79 22.55
C LYS A 120 1.41 -10.29 22.37
N HIS A 121 0.31 -10.65 21.72
CA HIS A 121 0.06 -12.03 21.35
C HIS A 121 1.27 -12.61 20.58
N PRO A 122 1.71 -13.86 20.83
CA PRO A 122 2.91 -14.42 20.19
C PRO A 122 2.87 -14.40 18.66
N LEU A 123 1.68 -14.52 18.07
CA LEU A 123 1.45 -14.48 16.63
C LEU A 123 1.35 -13.05 16.05
N MET A 124 1.33 -12.01 16.89
CA MET A 124 1.18 -10.62 16.46
C MET A 124 2.26 -10.18 15.45
N PRO A 125 3.57 -10.46 15.65
CA PRO A 125 4.58 -10.05 14.68
C PRO A 125 4.34 -10.62 13.28
N ALA A 126 3.92 -11.89 13.17
CA ALA A 126 3.60 -12.53 11.91
C ALA A 126 2.36 -11.89 11.25
N VAL A 127 1.30 -11.64 12.03
CA VAL A 127 0.11 -10.95 11.54
C VAL A 127 0.45 -9.52 11.06
N GLU A 128 1.21 -8.76 11.84
CA GLU A 128 1.61 -7.41 11.46
C GLU A 128 2.44 -7.39 10.18
N GLN A 129 3.30 -8.40 9.96
CA GLN A 129 4.10 -8.54 8.75
C GLN A 129 3.21 -8.79 7.52
N ILE A 130 2.21 -9.67 7.62
CA ILE A 130 1.23 -9.92 6.54
C ILE A 130 0.49 -8.61 6.20
N PHE A 131 0.02 -7.88 7.21
CA PHE A 131 -0.65 -6.59 7.00
C PHE A 131 0.27 -5.55 6.36
N LYS A 132 1.51 -5.39 6.84
CA LYS A 132 2.48 -4.46 6.24
C LYS A 132 2.76 -4.82 4.78
N HIS A 133 2.87 -6.10 4.46
CA HIS A 133 3.05 -6.56 3.08
C HIS A 133 1.82 -6.23 2.23
N ALA A 134 0.62 -6.55 2.72
CA ALA A 134 -0.64 -6.27 2.04
C ALA A 134 -0.87 -4.77 1.82
N GLU A 135 -0.58 -3.93 2.82
CA GLU A 135 -0.55 -2.47 2.70
C GLU A 135 0.39 -2.06 1.55
N ARG A 136 1.65 -2.50 1.59
CA ARG A 136 2.66 -2.13 0.60
C ARG A 136 2.24 -2.43 -0.85
N ILE A 137 1.70 -3.61 -1.11
CA ILE A 137 1.34 -4.03 -2.48
C ILE A 137 0.00 -3.45 -2.95
N SER A 138 -0.91 -3.12 -2.02
CA SER A 138 -2.22 -2.52 -2.37
C SER A 138 -2.19 -0.99 -2.45
N ASN A 139 -1.24 -0.34 -1.78
CA ASN A 139 -1.11 1.12 -1.73
C ASN A 139 -1.03 1.79 -3.12
N PRO A 140 -0.35 1.24 -4.16
CA PRO A 140 -0.35 1.84 -5.49
C PRO A 140 -1.73 1.94 -6.15
N TYR A 141 -2.61 0.97 -5.90
CA TYR A 141 -4.00 0.95 -6.38
C TYR A 141 -4.86 1.90 -5.55
N TYR A 142 -4.71 1.80 -4.22
CA TYR A 142 -5.46 2.66 -3.30
C TYR A 142 -5.09 4.13 -3.44
N PHE A 143 -3.85 4.43 -3.85
CA PHE A 143 -3.41 5.78 -4.16
C PHE A 143 -4.23 6.39 -5.30
N ASP A 144 -4.46 5.67 -6.38
CA ASP A 144 -5.31 6.18 -7.45
C ASP A 144 -6.76 6.39 -6.98
N ALA A 145 -7.26 5.55 -6.09
CA ALA A 145 -8.59 5.74 -5.50
C ALA A 145 -8.67 7.02 -4.65
N VAL A 146 -7.63 7.30 -3.85
CA VAL A 146 -7.52 8.53 -3.06
C VAL A 146 -7.43 9.76 -3.97
N ILE A 147 -6.61 9.73 -5.03
CA ILE A 147 -6.52 10.83 -6.01
C ILE A 147 -7.86 11.03 -6.73
N ASN A 148 -8.49 9.96 -7.19
CA ASN A 148 -9.80 10.02 -7.82
C ASN A 148 -10.86 10.62 -6.90
N HIS A 149 -10.89 10.18 -5.65
CA HIS A 149 -11.82 10.68 -4.67
C HIS A 149 -11.55 12.17 -4.39
N ALA A 150 -10.30 12.57 -4.16
CA ALA A 150 -9.93 13.94 -3.81
C ALA A 150 -10.17 14.95 -4.95
N PHE A 151 -9.87 14.57 -6.19
CA PHE A 151 -9.89 15.48 -7.34
C PHE A 151 -10.99 15.19 -8.38
N GLN A 152 -11.82 14.17 -8.16
CA GLN A 152 -12.88 13.75 -9.08
C GLN A 152 -12.36 13.39 -10.49
N THR A 153 -11.18 12.77 -10.55
CA THR A 153 -10.49 12.40 -11.81
C THR A 153 -10.22 10.91 -11.90
N LYS A 154 -10.37 10.28 -13.07
CA LYS A 154 -10.09 8.84 -13.27
C LYS A 154 -8.68 8.62 -13.80
N SER A 155 -7.94 7.75 -13.13
CA SER A 155 -6.62 7.30 -13.58
C SER A 155 -6.74 6.34 -14.77
N ASN A 156 -5.90 6.53 -15.79
CA ASN A 156 -5.84 5.66 -16.98
C ASN A 156 -5.44 4.20 -16.71
N VAL A 157 -4.97 3.88 -15.49
CA VAL A 157 -4.68 2.50 -15.08
C VAL A 157 -5.87 1.85 -14.36
N MET A 158 -6.84 2.64 -13.90
CA MET A 158 -8.08 2.18 -13.27
C MET A 158 -9.18 1.94 -14.32
N ASN A 159 -8.94 1.08 -15.33
CA ASN A 159 -9.94 0.83 -16.36
C ASN A 159 -11.17 0.08 -15.82
N GLY A 160 -12.36 0.67 -16.00
CA GLY A 160 -13.71 0.07 -16.08
C GLY A 160 -14.28 -0.65 -14.85
N SER A 161 -13.49 -1.50 -14.20
CA SER A 161 -13.93 -2.35 -13.10
C SER A 161 -13.72 -1.75 -11.71
N ALA A 162 -13.19 -0.52 -11.64
CA ALA A 162 -12.94 0.18 -10.40
C ALA A 162 -14.18 0.98 -9.95
N ILE A 163 -14.72 0.65 -8.78
CA ILE A 163 -15.77 1.43 -8.11
C ILE A 163 -15.12 2.09 -6.90
N ILE A 164 -15.25 3.41 -6.82
CA ILE A 164 -14.70 4.20 -5.71
C ILE A 164 -15.84 4.92 -5.02
N SER A 165 -15.95 4.77 -3.71
CA SER A 165 -16.93 5.46 -2.87
C SER A 165 -16.24 6.06 -1.64
N GLY A 166 -16.85 7.04 -0.99
CA GLY A 166 -16.28 7.70 0.18
C GLY A 166 -17.04 8.99 0.54
N PRO A 167 -16.49 9.80 1.45
CA PRO A 167 -17.14 11.02 1.94
C PRO A 167 -17.39 12.05 0.82
N ILE A 168 -18.53 12.73 0.85
CA ILE A 168 -18.96 13.61 -0.25
C ILE A 168 -18.44 15.04 -0.05
N ALA A 169 -18.25 15.49 1.20
CA ALA A 169 -17.93 16.88 1.48
C ALA A 169 -16.52 17.25 1.00
N PHE A 170 -16.39 18.43 0.37
CA PHE A 170 -15.11 18.89 -0.18
C PHE A 170 -14.00 19.02 0.87
N SER A 171 -14.33 19.47 2.09
CA SER A 171 -13.38 19.55 3.21
C SER A 171 -12.82 18.16 3.58
N GLU A 172 -13.67 17.15 3.65
CA GLU A 172 -13.27 15.76 3.95
C GLU A 172 -12.37 15.19 2.86
N ARG A 173 -12.66 15.48 1.58
CA ARG A 173 -11.83 15.07 0.43
C ARG A 173 -10.40 15.63 0.49
N GLN A 174 -10.24 16.88 0.91
CA GLN A 174 -8.92 17.53 1.02
C GLN A 174 -8.07 16.93 2.15
N HIS A 175 -8.67 16.56 3.28
CA HIS A 175 -7.93 15.94 4.37
C HIS A 175 -7.45 14.53 4.03
N ILE A 176 -8.23 13.75 3.29
CA ILE A 176 -7.87 12.37 2.92
C ILE A 176 -6.53 12.29 2.18
N ILE A 177 -6.27 13.18 1.22
CA ILE A 177 -4.99 13.14 0.48
C ILE A 177 -3.81 13.55 1.36
N GLN A 178 -4.02 14.48 2.30
CA GLN A 178 -3.00 14.92 3.24
C GLN A 178 -2.65 13.79 4.22
N ASP A 179 -3.66 13.19 4.82
CA ASP A 179 -3.51 12.07 5.77
C ASP A 179 -2.86 10.87 5.09
N PHE A 180 -3.28 10.53 3.87
CA PHE A 180 -2.65 9.44 3.13
C PHE A 180 -1.21 9.76 2.76
N SER A 181 -0.93 10.99 2.33
CA SER A 181 0.44 11.42 2.03
C SER A 181 1.34 11.38 3.27
N ALA A 182 0.82 11.75 4.44
CA ALA A 182 1.52 11.64 5.72
C ALA A 182 1.83 10.18 6.06
N TYR A 183 0.83 9.30 6.00
CA TYR A 183 1.01 7.85 6.19
C TYR A 183 2.06 7.26 5.25
N LEU A 184 2.04 7.63 3.96
CA LEU A 184 3.04 7.13 3.02
C LEU A 184 4.45 7.64 3.33
N LYS A 185 4.59 8.84 3.91
CA LYS A 185 5.90 9.37 4.35
C LYS A 185 6.39 8.63 5.59
N GLU A 186 5.52 8.41 6.58
CA GLU A 186 5.82 7.67 7.81
C GLU A 186 6.25 6.24 7.52
N THR A 187 5.61 5.59 6.56
CA THR A 187 5.96 4.23 6.14
C THR A 187 7.10 4.14 5.11
N GLY A 188 7.68 5.27 4.70
CA GLY A 188 8.77 5.33 3.72
C GLY A 188 8.37 4.99 2.28
N GLN A 189 7.07 4.86 1.99
CA GLN A 189 6.53 4.46 0.68
C GLN A 189 6.20 5.65 -0.25
N PHE A 190 6.21 6.88 0.26
CA PHE A 190 5.79 8.07 -0.48
C PHE A 190 6.52 8.22 -1.82
N ASN A 191 7.85 8.12 -1.81
CA ASN A 191 8.64 8.35 -3.01
C ASN A 191 8.44 7.25 -4.07
N SER A 192 8.31 5.99 -3.66
CA SER A 192 8.11 4.87 -4.60
C SER A 192 6.72 4.93 -5.24
N ILE A 193 5.68 5.20 -4.45
CA ILE A 193 4.31 5.31 -4.96
C ILE A 193 4.16 6.49 -5.91
N VAL A 194 4.64 7.67 -5.52
CA VAL A 194 4.51 8.85 -6.39
C VAL A 194 5.36 8.69 -7.65
N LYS A 195 6.55 8.05 -7.59
CA LYS A 195 7.33 7.72 -8.78
C LYS A 195 6.56 6.76 -9.70
N GLY A 196 5.91 5.74 -9.15
CA GLY A 196 5.07 4.82 -9.91
C GLY A 196 3.78 5.45 -10.46
N ALA A 197 3.39 6.62 -9.95
CA ALA A 197 2.26 7.40 -10.42
C ALA A 197 2.63 8.52 -11.40
N ALA A 198 3.91 8.79 -11.62
CA ALA A 198 4.37 9.94 -12.42
C ALA A 198 3.91 9.91 -13.89
N ASP A 199 3.80 8.72 -14.47
CA ASP A 199 3.38 8.53 -15.87
C ASP A 199 1.85 8.33 -16.01
N ARG A 200 1.10 8.37 -14.90
CA ARG A 200 -0.36 8.21 -14.93
C ARG A 200 -1.02 9.48 -15.46
N ILE A 201 -2.09 9.28 -16.22
CA ILE A 201 -2.94 10.36 -16.72
C ILE A 201 -4.26 10.28 -15.98
N TYR A 202 -4.63 11.39 -15.35
CA TYR A 202 -5.89 11.54 -14.65
C TYR A 202 -6.85 12.37 -15.51
N THR A 203 -8.03 11.85 -15.79
CA THR A 203 -9.03 12.52 -16.65
C THR A 203 -10.25 12.90 -15.83
N ASP A 204 -10.67 14.16 -15.86
CA ASP A 204 -11.91 14.60 -15.20
C ASP A 204 -13.17 14.22 -16.01
N GLU A 205 -14.34 14.56 -15.48
CA GLU A 205 -15.63 14.32 -16.13
C GLU A 205 -15.81 15.06 -17.47
N ASN A 206 -15.04 16.13 -17.70
CA ASN A 206 -15.06 16.93 -18.92
C ASN A 206 -14.02 16.45 -19.95
N GLY A 207 -13.31 15.34 -19.67
CA GLY A 207 -12.28 14.79 -20.55
C GLY A 207 -10.94 15.53 -20.46
N LYS A 208 -10.77 16.50 -19.55
CA LYS A 208 -9.51 17.21 -19.39
C LYS A 208 -8.50 16.35 -18.65
N LYS A 209 -7.27 16.32 -19.18
CA LYS A 209 -6.18 15.45 -18.72
C LYS A 209 -5.24 16.20 -17.79
N TYR A 210 -4.82 15.52 -16.73
CA TYR A 210 -3.91 16.01 -15.70
C TYR A 210 -2.80 14.99 -15.43
N LYS A 211 -1.67 15.50 -14.95
CA LYS A 211 -0.57 14.69 -14.38
C LYS A 211 -0.39 15.04 -12.92
N LEU A 212 0.05 14.05 -12.15
CA LEU A 212 0.42 14.25 -10.75
C LEU A 212 1.77 14.96 -10.67
N GLU A 213 1.80 16.07 -9.95
CA GLU A 213 3.02 16.83 -9.69
C GLU A 213 3.31 16.94 -8.19
N LYS A 214 4.61 17.07 -7.88
CA LYS A 214 5.10 17.32 -6.51
C LYS A 214 5.47 18.78 -6.38
N GLN A 215 4.89 19.49 -5.42
CA GLN A 215 5.37 20.80 -5.00
C GLN A 215 6.07 20.69 -3.65
N MET A 216 7.28 21.23 -3.53
CA MET A 216 7.93 21.41 -2.24
C MET A 216 7.73 22.84 -1.77
N LYS A 217 7.11 23.02 -0.60
CA LYS A 217 6.96 24.32 0.06
C LYS A 217 7.26 24.15 1.54
N ASN A 218 8.19 24.94 2.09
CA ASN A 218 8.56 24.90 3.51
C ASN A 218 8.89 23.48 4.02
N LEU A 219 9.67 22.71 3.27
CA LEU A 219 10.01 21.30 3.57
C LEU A 219 8.81 20.32 3.58
N GLN A 220 7.60 20.79 3.26
CA GLN A 220 6.43 19.94 3.05
C GLN A 220 6.28 19.62 1.56
N THR A 221 6.20 18.32 1.25
CA THR A 221 5.82 17.86 -0.10
C THR A 221 4.31 17.76 -0.21
N ASN A 222 3.74 18.54 -1.12
CA ASN A 222 2.33 18.51 -1.48
C ASN A 222 2.14 17.87 -2.85
N LEU A 223 1.03 17.16 -3.02
CA LEU A 223 0.61 16.55 -4.27
C LEU A 223 -0.50 17.38 -4.89
N PHE A 224 -0.41 17.64 -6.18
CA PHE A 224 -1.46 18.33 -6.93
C PHE A 224 -1.55 17.79 -8.36
N LEU A 225 -2.68 18.04 -9.02
CA LEU A 225 -2.89 17.70 -10.43
C LEU A 225 -2.63 18.93 -11.30
N ALA A 226 -1.61 18.84 -12.16
CA ALA A 226 -1.31 19.86 -13.15
C ALA A 226 -1.96 19.52 -14.50
N PRO A 227 -2.56 20.48 -15.21
CA PRO A 227 -3.13 20.23 -16.53
C PRO A 227 -2.04 19.85 -17.53
N VAL A 228 -2.32 18.87 -18.40
CA VAL A 228 -1.44 18.52 -19.51
C VAL A 228 -1.61 19.57 -20.62
N THR A 229 -0.63 20.43 -20.82
CA THR A 229 -0.67 21.51 -21.83
C THR A 229 -0.10 21.03 -23.19
N GLY A 230 -1.00 20.81 -24.18
CA GLY A 230 -0.73 20.63 -25.63
C GLY A 230 -0.24 19.23 -26.07
N SER A 231 -0.61 18.62 -27.20
CA SER A 231 -1.05 19.12 -28.52
C SER A 231 -1.91 18.09 -29.29
N GLU A 232 -3.13 18.44 -29.69
CA GLU A 232 -3.88 17.72 -30.76
C GLU A 232 -4.10 18.65 -31.96
N HIS A 233 -3.02 18.89 -32.69
CA HIS A 233 -3.05 19.09 -34.14
C HIS A 233 -1.79 18.40 -34.69
N THR A 234 -1.84 17.07 -34.79
CA THR A 234 -0.93 16.34 -35.65
C THR A 234 -1.64 16.14 -36.98
N GLN A 235 -1.59 17.18 -37.83
CA GLN A 235 -1.56 16.92 -39.26
C GLN A 235 -0.25 16.19 -39.54
N GLU A 236 -0.41 15.01 -40.12
CA GLU A 236 0.58 14.31 -40.92
C GLU A 236 1.40 15.33 -41.74
N ASN A 237 2.68 15.48 -41.42
CA ASN A 237 3.67 15.94 -42.38
C ASN A 237 5.02 15.34 -42.03
N GLN A 238 5.29 14.23 -42.70
CA GLN A 238 6.63 13.80 -43.04
C GLN A 238 7.34 14.92 -43.80
N HIS A 239 8.31 15.62 -43.22
CA HIS A 239 9.59 15.86 -43.89
C HIS A 239 10.65 16.48 -42.97
N LYS A 240 11.77 15.76 -42.88
CA LYS A 240 13.17 16.21 -42.75
C LYS A 240 13.46 17.59 -42.14
N SER A 241 14.34 17.59 -41.14
CA SER A 241 15.68 18.14 -41.37
C SER A 241 16.68 17.69 -40.30
N ASP A 242 17.79 17.16 -40.80
CA ASP A 242 19.05 16.96 -40.09
C ASP A 242 19.53 18.24 -39.43
N ILE A 243 19.85 18.20 -38.13
CA ILE A 243 20.85 19.10 -37.55
C ILE A 243 21.71 18.34 -36.52
N ARG A 244 22.99 18.18 -36.87
CA ARG A 244 24.11 17.83 -35.97
C ARG A 244 24.27 18.90 -34.90
N TYR A 245 24.53 18.50 -33.65
CA TYR A 245 25.36 19.30 -32.75
C TYR A 245 26.38 18.47 -31.96
N GLU A 246 27.61 18.92 -32.16
CA GLU A 246 28.89 18.78 -31.49
C GLU A 246 29.00 18.18 -30.08
N LYS A 247 30.04 17.34 -29.95
CA LYS A 247 30.75 16.99 -28.71
C LYS A 247 31.12 18.23 -27.90
N ARG A 248 30.77 18.24 -26.61
CA ARG A 248 31.53 18.95 -25.57
C ARG A 248 32.22 17.97 -24.64
N LYS A 249 33.51 18.20 -24.40
CA LYS A 249 34.34 17.55 -23.37
C LYS A 249 33.91 17.99 -21.96
N PRO A 250 34.18 17.18 -20.92
CA PRO A 250 33.71 17.42 -19.56
C PRO A 250 34.60 18.44 -18.83
N SER A 251 33.99 19.43 -18.19
CA SER A 251 34.66 20.24 -17.15
C SER A 251 34.32 19.63 -15.80
N GLY A 252 35.35 19.11 -15.12
CA GLY A 252 35.23 18.49 -13.81
C GLY A 252 34.84 19.47 -12.71
N ASN A 253 34.09 18.94 -11.74
CA ASN A 253 34.13 19.38 -10.35
C ASN A 253 34.23 18.11 -9.48
N ALA A 254 35.47 17.74 -9.18
CA ALA A 254 35.83 16.60 -8.36
C ALA A 254 35.77 16.99 -6.88
N ILE A 255 34.59 16.92 -6.25
CA ILE A 255 34.45 16.97 -4.78
C ILE A 255 33.47 15.89 -4.24
N ALA A 256 32.75 15.14 -5.08
CA ALA A 256 31.77 14.15 -4.60
C ALA A 256 32.35 12.75 -4.29
N ASP A 257 33.50 12.37 -4.85
CA ASP A 257 34.01 10.98 -4.73
C ASP A 257 34.87 10.71 -3.48
N LYS A 258 35.21 11.74 -2.68
CA LYS A 258 35.96 11.54 -1.42
C LYS A 258 35.08 11.33 -0.19
N VAL A 259 33.78 11.62 -0.26
CA VAL A 259 32.87 11.47 0.89
C VAL A 259 32.34 10.04 0.98
N VAL A 260 32.16 9.35 -0.16
CA VAL A 260 31.64 7.96 -0.18
C VAL A 260 32.69 6.94 0.28
N GLY A 261 33.99 7.24 0.13
CA GLY A 261 35.08 6.40 0.67
C GLY A 261 35.31 6.51 2.19
N PHE A 262 34.84 7.60 2.82
CA PHE A 262 35.05 7.83 4.26
C PHE A 262 33.97 7.17 5.12
N PHE A 263 32.73 7.04 4.62
CA PHE A 263 31.66 6.36 5.36
C PHE A 263 31.70 4.83 5.25
N SER A 264 32.32 4.27 4.20
CA SER A 264 32.50 2.81 4.07
C SER A 264 33.59 2.25 4.97
N SER A 265 34.60 3.04 5.34
CA SER A 265 35.70 2.61 6.20
C SER A 265 35.34 2.61 7.70
N ILE A 266 34.46 3.52 8.15
CA ILE A 266 34.00 3.55 9.56
C ILE A 266 33.13 2.33 9.90
N SER A 267 32.29 1.88 8.96
CA SER A 267 31.41 0.72 9.17
C SER A 267 32.19 -0.60 9.32
N VAL A 268 33.27 -0.77 8.54
CA VAL A 268 34.12 -1.97 8.60
C VAL A 268 34.92 -2.03 9.90
N VAL A 269 35.43 -0.90 10.39
CA VAL A 269 36.19 -0.85 11.67
C VAL A 269 35.28 -1.18 12.86
N MET A 270 34.05 -0.65 12.89
CA MET A 270 33.08 -0.98 13.95
C MET A 270 32.68 -2.47 13.93
N PHE A 271 32.52 -3.06 12.74
CA PHE A 271 32.20 -4.48 12.62
C PHE A 271 33.33 -5.38 13.12
N ILE A 272 34.59 -5.06 12.81
CA ILE A 272 35.76 -5.80 13.30
C ILE A 272 35.88 -5.70 14.83
N LEU A 273 35.64 -4.51 15.40
CA LEU A 273 35.64 -4.30 16.86
C LEU A 273 34.53 -5.11 17.56
N MET A 274 33.33 -5.15 16.99
CA MET A 274 32.24 -5.98 17.53
C MET A 274 32.59 -7.47 17.50
N LEU A 275 33.19 -7.95 16.41
CA LEU A 275 33.59 -9.35 16.27
C LEU A 275 34.68 -9.74 17.28
N ALA A 276 35.64 -8.84 17.51
CA ALA A 276 36.70 -9.06 18.50
C ALA A 276 36.14 -9.14 19.94
N ILE A 277 35.15 -8.29 20.28
CA ILE A 277 34.48 -8.33 21.59
C ILE A 277 33.70 -9.63 21.77
N ILE A 278 32.98 -10.09 20.74
CA ILE A 278 32.24 -11.36 20.79
C ILE A 278 33.22 -12.53 21.00
N ILE A 279 34.31 -12.59 20.24
CA ILE A 279 35.33 -13.64 20.38
C ILE A 279 35.91 -13.61 21.80
N TYR A 280 36.29 -12.44 22.30
CA TYR A 280 36.83 -12.31 23.66
C TYR A 280 35.87 -12.81 24.73
N LEU A 281 34.58 -12.44 24.64
CA LEU A 281 33.55 -12.90 25.58
C LEU A 281 33.29 -14.40 25.48
N THR A 282 33.49 -15.02 24.31
CA THR A 282 33.25 -16.47 24.13
C THR A 282 34.36 -17.33 24.74
N PHE A 283 35.55 -16.77 24.97
CA PHE A 283 36.69 -17.50 25.55
C PHE A 283 36.90 -17.23 27.05
N TYR A 284 36.25 -16.23 27.63
CA TYR A 284 36.47 -15.78 29.00
C TYR A 284 35.22 -15.75 29.90
N LEU A 285 34.08 -16.26 29.41
CA LEU A 285 32.88 -16.59 30.18
C LEU A 285 32.63 -18.11 30.10
#